data_AF-A0A174U4L7-F1
#
_entry.id   AF-A0A174U4L7-F1
#
_cell.length_a   1.000
_cell.length_b   1.000
_cell.length_c   1.000
_cell.angle_alpha   90.00
_cell.angle_beta   90.00
_cell.angle_gamma   90.00
#
_symmetry.space_group_name_H-M   'P 1'
#
loop_
_entity.id
_entity.type
_entity.pdbx_description
1 polymer ?
#
loop_
_entity_poly.entity_id
_entity_poly.type
_entity_poly.pdbx_seq_one_letter_code
_entity_poly.pdbx_strand_id
1 'polypeptide(L)'
;MIFYNNLLAKWFLGKKKHYFMVGGLFFTRYKYLEVWEDMELRIHARQYWECFFLTLAPALILSLWLSWWWMIVPFVTYDILYWLEKAFRSHSVFNWEAVENCGDTLYLRKRKSYAWMKWYGKKTLPLSDWDE
;
A
#
# COMPACT_ATOMS: atom_id res chain seq x y z
N MET A 1 7.26 -5.16 7.31
CA MET A 1 7.36 -6.43 8.08
C MET A 1 5.95 -6.96 8.29
N ILE A 2 5.72 -8.27 8.14
CA ILE A 2 4.38 -8.88 8.28
C ILE A 2 4.27 -9.53 9.66
N PHE A 3 3.29 -9.08 10.44
CA PHE A 3 2.99 -9.56 11.78
C PHE A 3 1.70 -10.39 11.75
N TYR A 4 1.87 -11.70 11.90
CA TYR A 4 0.77 -12.65 11.91
C TYR A 4 0.12 -12.78 13.30
N ASN A 5 -1.19 -13.03 13.32
CA ASN A 5 -1.99 -13.28 14.53
C ASN A 5 -1.89 -12.16 15.59
N ASN A 6 -1.93 -10.90 15.15
CA ASN A 6 -1.84 -9.76 16.07
C ASN A 6 -3.19 -9.47 16.77
N LEU A 7 -3.17 -9.26 18.08
CA LEU A 7 -4.31 -8.81 18.89
C LEU A 7 -4.89 -7.47 18.40
N LEU A 8 -4.02 -6.55 17.98
CA LEU A 8 -4.42 -5.26 17.41
C LEU A 8 -5.23 -5.46 16.13
N ALA A 9 -4.84 -6.41 15.27
CA ALA A 9 -5.58 -6.73 14.06
C ALA A 9 -6.97 -7.30 14.40
N LYS A 10 -7.09 -8.13 15.44
CA LYS A 10 -8.39 -8.68 15.88
C LYS A 10 -9.33 -7.61 16.45
N TRP A 11 -8.78 -6.55 17.04
CA TRP A 11 -9.57 -5.44 17.57
C TRP A 11 -9.94 -4.40 16.50
N PHE A 12 -9.01 -4.04 15.62
CA PHE A 12 -9.23 -3.02 14.59
C PHE A 12 -9.99 -3.54 13.36
N LEU A 13 -9.83 -4.81 12.99
CA LEU A 13 -10.52 -5.38 11.83
C LEU A 13 -11.83 -6.04 12.26
N GLY A 14 -12.94 -5.49 11.77
CA GLY A 14 -14.24 -6.16 11.81
C GLY A 14 -14.21 -7.50 11.04
N LYS A 15 -15.28 -8.30 11.17
CA LYS A 15 -15.36 -9.67 10.63
C LYS A 15 -15.05 -9.83 9.13
N LYS A 16 -15.14 -8.76 8.34
CA LYS A 16 -14.98 -8.74 6.87
C LYS A 16 -13.58 -8.37 6.36
N LYS A 17 -12.67 -7.86 7.19
CA LYS A 17 -11.33 -7.45 6.73
C LYS A 17 -10.28 -8.40 7.28
N HIS A 18 -9.32 -8.78 6.43
CA HIS A 18 -8.34 -9.84 6.70
C HIS A 18 -6.98 -9.30 7.16
N TYR A 19 -6.59 -8.12 6.66
CA TYR A 19 -5.34 -7.43 7.01
C TYR A 19 -5.49 -5.91 7.06
N PHE A 20 -4.64 -5.25 7.84
CA PHE A 20 -4.54 -3.79 7.90
C PHE A 20 -3.08 -3.38 7.83
N MET A 21 -2.82 -2.28 7.14
CA MET A 21 -1.48 -1.74 6.89
C MET A 21 -1.39 -0.35 7.48
N VAL A 22 -0.31 -0.08 8.22
CA VAL A 22 0.05 1.26 8.71
C VAL A 22 1.56 1.41 8.67
N GLY A 23 2.07 2.46 8.03
CA GLY A 23 3.50 2.79 8.09
C GLY A 23 4.44 1.66 7.70
N GLY A 24 4.07 0.83 6.71
CA GLY A 24 4.90 -0.30 6.24
C GLY A 24 4.86 -1.55 7.12
N LEU A 25 4.06 -1.54 8.18
CA LEU A 25 3.76 -2.71 9.01
C LEU A 25 2.44 -3.33 8.56
N PHE A 26 2.50 -4.62 8.26
CA PHE A 26 1.32 -5.40 7.87
C PHE A 26 0.86 -6.20 9.06
N PHE A 27 -0.37 -5.98 9.49
CA PHE A 27 -0.99 -6.72 10.58
C PHE A 27 -2.06 -7.62 10.00
N THR A 28 -1.83 -8.93 10.09
CA THR A 28 -2.78 -9.94 9.61
C THR A 28 -3.48 -10.59 10.79
N ARG A 29 -4.78 -10.86 10.62
CA ARG A 29 -5.60 -11.50 11.66
C ARG A 29 -5.31 -13.00 11.77
N TYR A 30 -5.06 -13.64 10.63
CA TYR A 30 -4.87 -15.09 10.51
C TYR A 30 -3.39 -15.49 10.44
N LYS A 31 -3.10 -16.74 10.81
CA LYS A 31 -1.74 -17.31 10.77
C LYS A 31 -1.32 -17.68 9.34
N TYR A 32 -2.28 -17.97 8.47
CA TYR A 32 -2.10 -18.29 7.06
C TYR A 32 -3.04 -17.39 6.25
N LEU A 33 -2.53 -16.80 5.18
CA LEU A 33 -3.31 -16.05 4.17
C LEU A 33 -3.44 -16.93 2.94
N GLU A 34 -4.52 -16.75 2.18
CA GLU A 34 -4.63 -17.37 0.85
C GLU A 34 -3.59 -16.78 -0.10
N VAL A 35 -3.25 -17.52 -1.18
CA VAL A 35 -2.16 -17.13 -2.09
C VAL A 35 -2.39 -15.75 -2.71
N TRP A 36 -3.64 -15.45 -3.09
CA TRP A 36 -4.05 -14.15 -3.63
C TRP A 36 -3.94 -13.04 -2.59
N GLU A 37 -4.37 -13.27 -1.34
CA GLU A 37 -4.22 -12.28 -0.25
C GLU A 37 -2.74 -12.00 0.07
N ASP A 38 -1.89 -13.03 0.08
CA ASP A 38 -0.44 -12.87 0.28
C ASP A 38 0.17 -12.06 -0.87
N MET A 39 -0.31 -12.26 -2.09
CA MET A 39 0.12 -11.52 -3.27
C MET A 39 -0.27 -10.04 -3.21
N GLU A 40 -1.53 -9.74 -2.87
CA GLU A 40 -2.00 -8.36 -2.64
C GLU A 40 -1.14 -7.65 -1.59
N LEU A 41 -0.87 -8.34 -0.48
CA LEU A 41 -0.07 -7.80 0.61
C LEU A 41 1.37 -7.50 0.18
N ARG A 42 1.97 -8.35 -0.64
CA ARG A 42 3.31 -8.11 -1.22
C ARG A 42 3.32 -6.95 -2.21
N ILE A 43 2.26 -6.77 -3.00
CA ILE A 43 2.12 -5.63 -3.92
C ILE A 43 2.06 -4.34 -3.11
N HIS A 44 1.23 -4.28 -2.07
CA HIS A 44 1.19 -3.13 -1.16
C HIS A 44 2.52 -2.87 -0.45
N ALA A 45 3.23 -3.92 -0.04
CA ALA A 45 4.57 -3.80 0.54
C ALA A 45 5.55 -3.17 -0.46
N ARG A 46 5.49 -3.57 -1.72
CA ARG A 46 6.33 -3.00 -2.78
C ARG A 46 5.98 -1.54 -3.05
N GLN A 47 4.69 -1.22 -3.19
CA GLN A 47 4.20 0.15 -3.37
C GLN A 47 4.64 1.07 -2.22
N TYR A 48 4.57 0.59 -0.98
CA TYR A 48 5.04 1.34 0.18
C TYR A 48 6.54 1.65 0.11
N TRP A 49 7.37 0.66 -0.21
CA TRP A 49 8.81 0.90 -0.38
C TRP A 49 9.11 1.88 -1.51
N GLU A 50 8.36 1.83 -2.61
CA GLU A 50 8.48 2.81 -3.69
C GLU A 50 8.16 4.22 -3.19
N CYS A 51 7.04 4.42 -2.52
CA CYS A 51 6.67 5.72 -1.93
C CYS A 51 7.70 6.19 -0.89
N PHE A 52 8.20 5.28 -0.06
CA PHE A 52 9.21 5.56 0.95
C PHE A 52 10.51 6.06 0.31
N PHE A 53 11.06 5.34 -0.67
CA PHE A 53 12.30 5.75 -1.34
C PHE A 53 12.13 7.06 -2.12
N LEU A 54 10.97 7.26 -2.76
CA LEU A 54 10.67 8.49 -3.48
C LEU A 54 10.68 9.72 -2.56
N THR A 55 10.14 9.58 -1.36
CA THR A 55 10.02 10.69 -0.39
C THR A 55 11.18 10.78 0.59
N LEU A 56 12.01 9.75 0.69
CA LEU A 56 13.20 9.74 1.55
C LEU A 56 14.19 10.83 1.14
N ALA A 57 14.50 10.95 -0.16
CA ALA A 57 15.44 11.96 -0.65
C ALA A 57 14.99 13.41 -0.35
N PRO A 58 13.75 13.83 -0.71
CA PRO A 58 13.28 15.17 -0.36
C PRO A 58 13.12 15.37 1.15
N ALA A 59 12.69 14.35 1.89
CA ALA A 59 12.60 14.43 3.35
C ALA A 59 13.97 14.63 4.00
N LEU A 60 15.02 13.95 3.51
CA LEU A 60 16.39 14.14 4.01
C LEU A 60 16.88 15.56 3.76
N ILE A 61 16.69 16.10 2.56
CA ILE A 61 17.07 17.49 2.23
C ILE A 61 16.35 18.47 3.16
N LEU A 62 15.02 18.33 3.31
CA LEU A 62 14.22 19.19 4.19
C LEU A 62 14.59 19.00 5.67
N SER A 63 14.99 17.79 6.07
CA SER A 63 15.38 17.53 7.46
C SER A 63 16.67 18.26 7.84
N LEU A 64 17.61 18.37 6.91
CA LEU A 64 18.87 19.09 7.09
C LEU A 64 18.67 20.61 7.09
N TRP A 65 17.70 21.10 6.31
CA TRP A 65 17.45 22.53 6.13
C TRP A 65 16.50 23.15 7.16
N LEU A 66 15.47 22.41 7.57
CA LEU A 66 14.39 22.92 8.43
C LEU A 66 14.39 22.24 9.79
N SER A 67 14.13 20.93 9.82
CA SER A 67 13.93 20.21 11.07
C SER A 67 13.93 18.70 10.89
N TRP A 68 14.48 17.98 11.87
CA TRP A 68 14.50 16.52 11.89
C TRP A 68 13.11 15.87 11.78
N TRP A 69 12.04 16.57 12.18
CA TRP A 69 10.66 16.07 12.10
C TRP A 69 10.19 15.70 10.69
N TRP A 70 10.81 16.25 9.64
CA TRP A 70 10.53 15.88 8.24
C TRP A 70 10.83 14.40 7.93
N MET A 71 11.64 13.72 8.75
CA MET A 71 11.90 12.29 8.64
C MET A 71 10.69 11.40 8.93
N ILE A 72 9.60 11.95 9.48
CA ILE A 72 8.33 11.21 9.65
C ILE A 72 7.60 11.09 8.31
N VAL A 73 7.77 12.05 7.38
CA VAL A 73 7.04 12.12 6.12
C VAL A 73 7.15 10.84 5.27
N PRO A 74 8.33 10.24 5.07
CA PRO A 74 8.46 9.01 4.29
C PRO A 74 7.64 7.84 4.84
N PHE A 75 7.45 7.77 6.16
CA PHE A 75 6.69 6.69 6.80
C PHE A 75 5.18 6.83 6.61
N VAL A 76 4.67 8.06 6.51
CA VAL A 76 3.24 8.35 6.37
C VAL A 76 2.82 8.66 4.93
N THR A 77 3.78 8.82 4.01
CA THR A 77 3.50 9.22 2.61
C THR A 77 2.53 8.26 1.93
N TYR A 78 2.74 6.95 2.05
CA TYR A 78 1.85 5.96 1.44
C TYR A 78 0.42 6.12 1.95
N ASP A 79 0.25 6.24 3.27
CA ASP A 79 -1.06 6.41 3.90
C ASP A 79 -1.72 7.72 3.45
N ILE A 80 -0.95 8.80 3.31
CA ILE A 80 -1.42 10.09 2.78
C ILE A 80 -1.88 9.94 1.34
N LEU A 81 -1.09 9.35 0.44
CA LEU A 81 -1.45 9.16 -0.97
C LEU A 81 -2.69 8.28 -1.12
N TYR A 82 -2.76 7.19 -0.34
CA TYR A 82 -3.92 6.30 -0.30
C TYR A 82 -5.19 7.01 0.15
N TRP A 83 -5.12 7.75 1.28
CA TRP A 83 -6.27 8.51 1.79
C TRP A 83 -6.65 9.68 0.89
N LEU A 84 -5.67 10.35 0.29
CA LEU A 84 -5.89 11.45 -0.63
C LEU A 84 -6.67 10.97 -1.85
N GLU A 85 -6.25 9.88 -2.48
CA GLU A 85 -7.03 9.29 -3.58
C GLU A 85 -8.42 8.91 -3.12
N LYS A 86 -8.56 8.26 -1.98
CA LYS A 86 -9.86 7.86 -1.43
C LYS A 86 -10.79 9.03 -1.07
N ALA A 87 -10.21 10.18 -0.73
CA ALA A 87 -10.97 11.40 -0.41
C ALA A 87 -11.43 12.13 -1.68
N PHE A 88 -10.58 12.18 -2.71
CA PHE A 88 -10.90 12.83 -3.99
C PHE A 88 -11.64 11.92 -4.98
N ARG A 89 -11.49 10.61 -4.84
CA ARG A 89 -12.04 9.55 -5.68
C ARG A 89 -12.55 8.43 -4.78
N SER A 90 -13.68 7.82 -5.12
CA SER A 90 -14.20 6.65 -4.38
C SER A 90 -13.35 5.39 -4.57
N HIS A 91 -12.25 5.47 -5.33
CA HIS A 91 -11.31 4.38 -5.63
C HIS A 91 -9.87 4.78 -5.29
N SER A 92 -8.99 3.79 -5.11
CA SER A 92 -7.54 4.00 -4.97
C SER A 92 -6.80 3.12 -5.97
N VAL A 93 -5.84 3.72 -6.67
CA VAL A 93 -4.97 3.05 -7.64
C VAL A 93 -4.15 1.95 -6.98
N PHE A 94 -3.73 2.18 -5.74
CA PHE A 94 -2.98 1.18 -4.97
C PHE A 94 -3.81 -0.07 -4.73
N ASN A 95 -5.09 0.11 -4.36
CA ASN A 95 -6.02 -1.00 -4.12
C ASN A 95 -6.35 -1.73 -5.43
N TRP A 96 -6.62 -0.97 -6.50
CA TRP A 96 -6.89 -1.53 -7.82
C TRP A 96 -5.72 -2.35 -8.36
N GLU A 97 -4.49 -1.83 -8.31
CA GLU A 97 -3.31 -2.56 -8.78
C GLU A 97 -3.07 -3.86 -7.99
N ALA A 98 -3.37 -3.85 -6.69
CA ALA A 98 -3.25 -5.04 -5.84
C ALA A 98 -4.30 -6.10 -6.19
N VAL A 99 -5.58 -5.72 -6.28
CA VAL A 99 -6.69 -6.63 -6.60
C VAL A 99 -6.54 -7.19 -8.01
N GLU A 100 -6.24 -6.35 -8.99
CA GLU A 100 -6.11 -6.77 -10.39
C GLU A 100 -4.99 -7.80 -10.58
N ASN A 101 -3.87 -7.65 -9.86
CA ASN A 101 -2.69 -8.49 -10.05
C ASN A 101 -2.51 -9.54 -8.94
N CYS A 102 -3.52 -9.76 -8.09
CA CYS A 102 -3.45 -10.74 -7.00
C CYS A 102 -3.31 -12.18 -7.51
N GLY A 103 -3.85 -12.46 -8.71
CA GLY A 103 -3.80 -13.78 -9.34
C GLY A 103 -2.47 -14.12 -10.02
N ASP A 104 -1.65 -13.14 -10.42
CA ASP A 104 -0.37 -13.40 -11.10
C ASP A 104 0.79 -13.43 -10.10
N THR A 105 1.12 -14.63 -9.62
CA THR A 105 2.26 -14.87 -8.71
C THR A 105 3.62 -14.39 -9.25
N LEU A 106 3.78 -14.20 -10.56
CA LEU A 106 5.00 -13.69 -11.20
C LEU A 106 4.98 -12.17 -11.43
N TYR A 107 3.88 -11.50 -11.11
CA TYR A 107 3.69 -10.07 -11.36
C TYR A 107 4.80 -9.21 -10.76
N LEU A 108 5.18 -9.46 -9.49
CA LEU A 108 6.24 -8.71 -8.80
C LEU A 108 7.60 -8.78 -9.51
N ARG A 109 7.87 -9.84 -10.28
CA ARG A 109 9.11 -9.98 -11.05
C ARG A 109 9.06 -9.18 -12.36
N LYS A 110 7.90 -9.10 -13.01
CA LYS A 110 7.72 -8.41 -14.30
C LYS A 110 7.44 -6.91 -14.13
N ARG A 111 6.89 -6.52 -12.99
CA ARG A 111 6.45 -5.16 -12.69
C ARG A 111 7.62 -4.17 -12.76
N LYS A 112 7.44 -3.08 -13.51
CA LYS A 112 8.36 -1.94 -13.51
C LYS A 112 8.24 -1.16 -12.20
N SER A 113 9.35 -0.60 -11.72
CA SER A 113 9.34 0.29 -10.56
C SER A 113 8.42 1.49 -10.80
N TYR A 114 7.63 1.87 -9.79
CA TYR A 114 6.71 3.02 -9.82
C TYR A 114 5.56 2.90 -10.83
N ALA A 115 5.09 1.68 -11.12
CA ALA A 115 3.99 1.46 -12.07
C ALA A 115 2.69 2.21 -11.67
N TRP A 116 2.42 2.34 -10.37
CA TRP A 116 1.26 3.06 -9.83
C TRP A 116 1.22 4.54 -10.24
N MET A 117 2.38 5.20 -10.42
CA MET A 117 2.43 6.63 -10.78
C MET A 117 1.75 6.92 -12.12
N LYS A 118 1.74 5.96 -13.06
CA LYS A 118 1.10 6.13 -14.37
C LYS A 118 -0.42 6.29 -14.26
N TRP A 119 -1.01 5.72 -13.22
CA TRP A 119 -2.46 5.65 -13.01
C TRP A 119 -2.92 6.58 -11.88
N TYR A 120 -2.01 6.99 -11.00
CA TYR A 120 -2.26 7.91 -9.91
C TYR A 120 -2.95 9.20 -10.38
N GLY A 121 -4.10 9.52 -9.78
CA GLY A 121 -4.87 10.72 -10.10
C GLY A 121 -5.77 10.64 -11.36
N LYS A 122 -5.84 9.51 -12.07
CA LYS A 122 -6.78 9.35 -13.19
C LYS A 122 -8.24 9.31 -12.69
N LYS A 123 -9.15 9.89 -13.49
CA LYS A 123 -10.60 9.94 -13.18
C LYS A 123 -11.23 8.55 -13.13
N THR A 124 -10.89 7.70 -14.08
CA THR A 124 -11.40 6.33 -14.21
C THR A 124 -10.23 5.35 -14.28
N LEU A 125 -10.33 4.27 -13.52
CA LEU A 125 -9.45 3.11 -13.66
C LEU A 125 -10.10 2.09 -14.59
N PRO A 126 -9.32 1.21 -15.24
CA PRO A 126 -9.88 0.05 -15.91
C PRO A 126 -10.74 -0.73 -14.91
N LEU A 127 -11.87 -1.28 -15.35
CA LEU A 127 -12.60 -2.25 -14.53
C LEU A 127 -11.65 -3.38 -14.19
N SER A 128 -11.61 -3.77 -12.92
CA SER A 128 -10.92 -5.00 -12.53
C SER A 128 -11.78 -6.18 -12.92
N ASP A 129 -11.17 -7.27 -13.37
CA ASP A 129 -11.87 -8.52 -13.67
C ASP A 129 -12.56 -9.11 -12.41
N TRP A 130 -12.25 -8.59 -11.21
CA TRP A 130 -12.82 -8.99 -9.92
C TRP A 130 -13.95 -8.07 -9.41
N ASP A 131 -14.23 -6.96 -10.10
CA ASP A 131 -15.35 -6.06 -9.76
C ASP A 131 -16.65 -6.54 -10.48
N GLU A 132 -17.19 -7.70 -10.08
CA GLU A 132 -18.56 -8.15 -10.44
C GLU A 132 -19.65 -7.56 -9.51
#